data_AF-A0A936PJV0-F1
#
_entry.id   AF-A0A936PJV0-F1
#
_cell.length_a   1.000
_cell.length_b   1.000
_cell.length_c   1.000
_cell.angle_alpha   90.00
_cell.angle_beta   90.00
_cell.angle_gamma   90.00
#
_symmetry.space_group_name_H-M   'P 1'
#
loop_
_entity.id
_entity.type
_entity.pdbx_description
1 polymer ?
#
loop_
_entity_poly.entity_id
_entity_poly.type
_entity_poly.pdbx_seq_one_letter_code
_entity_poly.pdbx_strand_id
1 'polypeptide(L)'
;MNKHFIVFLSMLFLAAVSNAQVAVNTDGTLPDNSAMLDVKSTSQGLLAPRMTLAQRNAIASPATGLMIYQTDNLPGFYYNSGNPASPVWVMTGTGSGWGLNGNSGTSGQLTGNFIGTTDNVALFFRVNNQKAGGIDHILSNTSLGYQALNTNNTGDSNIAIGSFGS
;
A
#
# COMPACT_ATOMS: atom_id res chain seq x y z
N MET A 1 -44.98 -23.80 33.86
CA MET A 1 -43.83 -22.87 33.68
C MET A 1 -44.31 -21.47 34.03
N ASN A 2 -43.65 -20.78 34.96
CA ASN A 2 -44.13 -19.48 35.45
C ASN A 2 -44.01 -18.42 34.35
N LYS A 3 -45.06 -17.60 34.17
CA LYS A 3 -45.11 -16.53 33.16
C LYS A 3 -43.91 -15.58 33.28
N HIS A 4 -43.47 -15.32 34.51
CA HIS A 4 -42.28 -14.53 34.82
C HIS A 4 -40.96 -15.18 34.38
N PHE A 5 -40.87 -16.52 34.43
CA PHE A 5 -39.69 -17.26 33.95
C PHE A 5 -39.55 -17.18 32.43
N ILE A 6 -40.68 -17.22 31.70
CA ILE A 6 -40.71 -17.08 30.24
C ILE A 6 -40.30 -15.67 29.83
N VAL A 7 -40.83 -14.64 30.51
CA VAL A 7 -40.47 -13.24 30.23
C VAL A 7 -38.99 -12.99 30.51
N PHE A 8 -38.46 -13.48 31.63
CA PHE A 8 -37.03 -13.37 31.95
C PHE A 8 -36.14 -14.05 30.89
N LEU A 9 -36.48 -15.28 30.48
CA LEU A 9 -35.72 -16.00 29.46
C LEU A 9 -35.79 -15.31 28.10
N SER A 10 -36.93 -14.72 27.73
CA SER A 10 -37.08 -13.96 26.48
C SER A 10 -36.25 -12.67 26.45
N MET A 11 -36.12 -11.97 27.59
CA MET A 11 -35.25 -10.79 27.69
C MET A 11 -33.76 -11.18 27.64
N LEU A 12 -33.39 -12.33 28.22
CA LEU A 12 -32.03 -12.85 28.19
C LEU A 12 -31.58 -13.25 26.76
N PHE A 13 -32.48 -13.80 25.95
CA PHE A 13 -32.22 -14.12 24.54
C PHE A 13 -32.14 -12.87 23.65
N LEU A 14 -32.90 -11.80 23.94
CA LEU A 14 -32.81 -10.53 23.21
C LEU A 14 -31.47 -9.80 23.45
N ALA A 15 -30.87 -9.96 24.62
CA ALA A 15 -29.58 -9.34 24.97
C ALA A 15 -28.38 -10.01 24.27
N ALA A 16 -28.55 -11.20 23.68
CA ALA A 16 -27.45 -12.03 23.19
C ALA A 16 -27.06 -11.80 21.71
N VAL A 17 -27.66 -10.84 20.99
CA VAL A 17 -27.47 -10.69 19.52
C VAL A 17 -27.21 -9.27 19.00
N SER A 18 -26.91 -8.28 19.84
CA SER A 18 -26.51 -6.97 19.30
C SER A 18 -25.04 -6.96 18.89
N ASN A 19 -24.76 -7.22 17.60
CA ASN A 19 -23.50 -6.80 16.98
C ASN A 19 -23.47 -5.26 16.95
N ALA A 20 -22.65 -4.63 17.79
CA ALA A 20 -22.52 -3.19 17.82
C ALA A 20 -21.49 -2.73 16.78
N GLN A 21 -21.88 -2.64 15.51
CA GLN A 21 -21.11 -1.89 14.52
C GLN A 21 -21.37 -0.40 14.72
N VAL A 22 -20.34 0.43 14.56
CA VAL A 22 -20.48 1.89 14.66
C VAL A 22 -20.62 2.47 13.26
N ALA A 23 -21.79 3.02 12.96
CA ALA A 23 -22.00 3.83 11.76
C ALA A 23 -21.94 5.32 12.12
N VAL A 24 -21.17 6.10 11.36
CA VAL A 24 -21.12 7.57 11.43
C VAL A 24 -21.54 8.11 10.07
N ASN A 25 -22.83 8.41 9.95
CA ASN A 25 -23.43 8.97 8.75
C ASN A 25 -24.66 9.81 9.10
N THR A 26 -25.20 10.54 8.13
CA THR A 26 -26.40 11.39 8.30
C THR A 26 -27.64 10.84 7.60
N ASP A 27 -27.52 9.76 6.84
CA ASP A 27 -28.59 9.19 6.00
C ASP A 27 -29.25 7.94 6.59
N GLY A 28 -28.75 7.46 7.74
CA GLY A 28 -29.29 6.30 8.43
C GLY A 28 -29.01 4.97 7.71
N THR A 29 -28.11 4.94 6.74
CA THR A 29 -27.72 3.68 6.10
C THR A 29 -26.99 2.77 7.08
N LEU A 30 -27.30 1.47 7.01
CA LEU A 30 -26.63 0.45 7.83
C LEU A 30 -25.14 0.40 7.47
N PRO A 31 -24.25 0.18 8.45
CA PRO A 31 -22.83 -0.01 8.18
C PRO A 31 -22.61 -1.28 7.35
N ASP A 32 -21.54 -1.32 6.56
CA ASP A 32 -21.13 -2.54 5.85
C ASP A 32 -20.91 -3.71 6.84
N ASN A 33 -21.37 -4.91 6.50
CA ASN A 33 -21.26 -6.10 7.37
C ASN A 33 -19.83 -6.48 7.73
N SER A 34 -18.84 -6.06 6.94
CA SER A 34 -17.41 -6.29 7.20
C SER A 34 -16.73 -5.20 8.03
N ALA A 35 -17.43 -4.10 8.33
CA ALA A 35 -16.87 -2.94 9.04
C ALA A 35 -17.21 -2.95 10.53
N MET A 36 -16.21 -2.69 11.38
CA MET A 36 -16.44 -2.36 12.80
C MET A 36 -16.80 -0.87 12.96
N LEU A 37 -16.22 -0.01 12.13
CA LEU A 37 -16.51 1.41 12.01
C LEU A 37 -16.74 1.75 10.53
N ASP A 38 -17.91 2.27 10.21
CA ASP A 38 -18.28 2.74 8.87
C ASP A 38 -18.55 4.26 8.93
N VAL A 39 -17.82 5.04 8.13
CA VAL A 39 -17.96 6.49 8.07
C VAL A 39 -18.36 6.87 6.65
N LYS A 40 -19.58 7.40 6.50
CA LYS A 40 -20.10 7.81 5.19
C LYS A 40 -20.40 9.31 5.20
N SER A 41 -19.69 10.03 4.34
CA SER A 41 -19.91 11.45 4.10
C SER A 41 -19.46 11.82 2.68
N THR A 42 -20.14 12.78 2.06
CA THR A 42 -19.74 13.38 0.78
C THR A 42 -18.99 14.71 0.97
N SER A 43 -18.95 15.25 2.18
CA SER A 43 -18.40 16.58 2.48
C SER A 43 -17.40 16.61 3.64
N GLN A 44 -17.32 15.55 4.44
CA GLN A 44 -16.41 15.43 5.58
C GLN A 44 -15.54 14.17 5.42
N GLY A 45 -14.40 14.16 6.10
CA GLY A 45 -13.49 13.02 6.13
C GLY A 45 -13.09 12.64 7.55
N LEU A 46 -12.15 11.72 7.66
CA LEU A 46 -11.58 11.29 8.94
C LEU A 46 -10.31 12.09 9.25
N LEU A 47 -10.30 12.77 10.41
CA LEU A 47 -9.08 13.33 10.98
C LEU A 47 -8.43 12.31 11.91
N ALA A 48 -7.32 11.71 11.47
CA ALA A 48 -6.47 10.91 12.36
C ALA A 48 -5.85 11.79 13.48
N PRO A 49 -5.47 11.21 14.62
CA PRO A 49 -4.76 11.93 15.67
C PRO A 49 -3.55 12.68 15.13
N ARG A 50 -3.49 14.01 15.36
CA ARG A 50 -2.43 14.90 14.88
C ARG A 50 -1.45 15.17 15.99
N MET A 51 -0.15 15.06 15.71
CA MET A 51 0.89 15.21 16.72
C MET A 51 2.24 15.60 16.12
N THR A 52 3.18 16.06 16.95
CA THR A 52 4.57 16.26 16.54
C THR A 52 5.35 14.95 16.56
N LEU A 53 6.54 14.93 15.96
CA LEU A 53 7.49 13.83 16.00
C LEU A 53 7.79 13.42 17.44
N ALA A 54 8.03 14.40 18.32
CA ALA A 54 8.31 14.15 19.73
C ALA A 54 7.12 13.48 20.44
N GLN A 55 5.90 13.94 20.18
CA GLN A 55 4.69 13.36 20.75
C GLN A 55 4.43 11.95 20.21
N ARG A 56 4.65 11.71 18.92
CA ARG A 56 4.56 10.38 18.30
C ARG A 56 5.55 9.40 18.93
N ASN A 57 6.81 9.82 19.10
CA ASN A 57 7.84 9.00 19.72
C ASN A 57 7.57 8.76 21.21
N ALA A 58 6.76 9.60 21.86
CA ALA A 58 6.34 9.44 23.24
C ALA A 58 5.13 8.50 23.43
N ILE A 59 4.51 8.00 22.36
CA ILE A 59 3.45 6.99 22.48
C ILE A 59 4.06 5.71 23.06
N ALA A 60 3.64 5.33 24.26
CA ALA A 60 4.06 4.10 24.90
C ALA A 60 3.39 2.89 24.20
N SER A 61 4.19 1.91 23.80
CA SER A 61 3.72 0.64 23.23
C SER A 61 2.65 0.79 22.12
N PRO A 62 2.90 1.58 21.05
CA PRO A 62 1.91 1.81 20.00
C PRO A 62 1.56 0.48 19.32
N ALA A 63 0.26 0.21 19.13
CA ALA A 63 -0.19 -0.98 18.43
C ALA A 63 0.38 -1.06 17.00
N THR A 64 0.63 -2.27 16.50
CA THR A 64 0.90 -2.49 15.07
C THR A 64 -0.28 -2.00 14.25
N GLY A 65 -0.03 -1.22 13.22
CA GLY A 65 -1.05 -0.57 12.39
C GLY A 65 -1.62 0.72 12.97
N LEU A 66 -1.20 1.18 14.15
CA LEU A 66 -1.63 2.48 14.69
C LEU A 66 -1.29 3.60 13.71
N MET A 67 -2.31 4.32 13.23
CA MET A 67 -2.16 5.40 12.25
C MET A 67 -2.32 6.78 12.90
N ILE A 68 -1.42 7.70 12.55
CA ILE A 68 -1.39 9.08 13.03
C ILE A 68 -1.05 10.02 11.88
N TYR A 69 -1.30 11.31 12.08
CA TYR A 69 -0.78 12.36 11.20
C TYR A 69 0.31 13.16 11.94
N GLN A 70 1.55 13.10 11.45
CA GLN A 70 2.65 13.91 11.99
C GLN A 70 2.59 15.32 11.39
N THR A 71 2.78 16.34 12.23
CA THR A 71 2.59 17.75 11.86
C THR A 71 3.88 18.51 11.60
N ASP A 72 5.04 17.96 11.98
CA ASP A 72 6.38 18.50 11.82
C ASP A 72 7.36 17.43 11.28
N ASN A 73 8.62 17.81 11.06
CA ASN A 73 9.73 16.92 10.64
C ASN A 73 9.32 15.87 9.59
N LEU A 74 8.93 16.34 8.40
CA LEU A 74 8.20 15.61 7.34
C LEU A 74 6.74 15.32 7.72
N PRO A 75 5.84 16.31 7.54
CA PRO A 75 4.42 16.12 7.82
C PRO A 75 3.77 15.08 6.91
N GLY A 76 2.86 14.28 7.47
CA GLY A 76 2.07 13.31 6.71
C GLY A 76 1.48 12.20 7.56
N PHE A 77 0.83 11.24 6.90
CA PHE A 77 0.30 10.05 7.57
C PHE A 77 1.41 9.06 7.84
N TYR A 78 1.47 8.56 9.08
CA TYR A 78 2.38 7.50 9.50
C TYR A 78 1.59 6.36 10.13
N TYR A 79 2.09 5.15 9.99
CA TYR A 79 1.62 4.01 10.77
C TYR A 79 2.78 3.23 11.38
N ASN A 80 2.52 2.56 12.50
CA ASN A 80 3.49 1.64 13.09
C ASN A 80 3.48 0.30 12.33
N SER A 81 4.51 0.02 11.53
CA SER A 81 4.70 -1.27 10.85
C SER A 81 5.44 -2.30 11.72
N GLY A 82 6.01 -1.87 12.85
CA GLY A 82 6.68 -2.71 13.83
C GLY A 82 5.71 -3.31 14.86
N ASN A 83 6.26 -3.87 15.93
CA ASN A 83 5.49 -4.37 17.07
C ASN A 83 5.50 -3.35 18.23
N PRO A 84 4.61 -3.48 19.24
CA PRO A 84 4.54 -2.52 20.34
C PRO A 84 5.85 -2.34 21.14
N ALA A 85 6.70 -3.36 21.24
CA ALA A 85 7.98 -3.27 21.94
C ALA A 85 9.10 -2.63 21.10
N SER A 86 8.96 -2.58 19.78
CA SER A 86 9.93 -2.00 18.86
C SER A 86 9.19 -1.39 17.66
N PRO A 87 8.62 -0.18 17.84
CA PRO A 87 7.83 0.46 16.80
C PRO A 87 8.69 0.91 15.63
N VAL A 88 8.14 0.77 14.42
CA VAL A 88 8.74 1.24 13.17
C VAL A 88 7.73 2.14 12.49
N TRP A 89 7.99 3.45 12.51
CA TRP A 89 7.09 4.43 11.92
C TRP A 89 7.38 4.61 10.43
N VAL A 90 6.43 4.21 9.60
CA VAL A 90 6.51 4.34 8.14
C VAL A 90 5.51 5.38 7.68
N MET A 91 5.96 6.33 6.86
CA MET A 91 5.08 7.31 6.22
C MET A 91 4.32 6.64 5.08
N THR A 92 3.01 6.87 5.00
CA THR A 92 2.19 6.38 3.91
C THR A 92 2.37 7.28 2.68
N GLY A 93 2.58 6.68 1.51
CA GLY A 93 2.57 7.41 0.24
C GLY A 93 3.84 8.20 -0.07
N THR A 94 5.02 7.74 0.36
CA THR A 94 6.32 8.44 0.23
C THR A 94 6.83 8.68 -1.20
N GLY A 95 6.01 8.49 -2.25
CA GLY A 95 6.38 8.85 -3.62
C GLY A 95 7.67 8.19 -4.13
N SER A 96 8.11 7.08 -3.52
CA SER A 96 9.41 6.45 -3.77
C SER A 96 9.49 5.68 -5.10
N GLY A 97 8.59 5.96 -6.04
CA GLY A 97 8.56 5.35 -7.36
C GLY A 97 8.97 6.31 -8.47
N TRP A 98 9.21 5.77 -9.67
CA TRP A 98 9.33 6.57 -10.89
C TRP A 98 7.97 7.10 -11.32
N GLY A 99 7.84 8.42 -11.47
CA GLY A 99 6.64 9.11 -11.90
C GLY A 99 6.47 9.08 -13.42
N LEU A 100 5.21 9.04 -13.89
CA LEU A 100 4.89 9.08 -15.32
C LEU A 100 5.31 10.39 -16.00
N ASN A 101 5.36 11.49 -15.24
CA ASN A 101 5.85 12.79 -15.69
C ASN A 101 7.34 13.01 -15.34
N GLY A 102 8.03 11.96 -14.89
CA GLY A 102 9.42 12.00 -14.43
C GLY A 102 9.60 12.40 -12.97
N ASN A 103 10.84 12.32 -12.50
CA ASN A 103 11.28 12.66 -11.15
C ASN A 103 12.28 13.82 -11.21
N SER A 104 12.09 14.85 -10.38
CA SER A 104 13.09 15.90 -10.16
C SER A 104 14.08 15.50 -9.05
N GLY A 105 15.31 16.01 -9.09
CA GLY A 105 16.28 15.85 -8.01
C GLY A 105 16.96 14.47 -7.92
N THR A 106 16.96 13.70 -9.02
CA THR A 106 17.71 12.45 -9.09
C THR A 106 19.22 12.69 -9.01
N SER A 107 19.94 11.89 -8.21
CA SER A 107 21.40 11.87 -8.21
C SER A 107 21.92 11.13 -9.44
N GLY A 108 22.87 11.75 -10.17
CA GLY A 108 23.55 11.12 -11.31
C GLY A 108 24.61 10.08 -10.93
N GLN A 109 24.68 9.66 -9.67
CA GLN A 109 25.64 8.67 -9.18
C GLN A 109 25.07 7.24 -9.24
N LEU A 110 25.94 6.25 -9.47
CA LEU A 110 25.60 4.81 -9.52
C LEU A 110 24.94 4.27 -8.25
N THR A 111 25.25 4.85 -7.08
CA THR A 111 24.64 4.51 -5.77
C THR A 111 23.42 5.36 -5.44
N GLY A 112 22.98 6.22 -6.37
CA GLY A 112 21.87 7.12 -6.23
C GLY A 112 20.55 6.52 -6.73
N ASN A 113 19.81 7.30 -7.51
CA ASN A 113 18.50 6.90 -8.02
C ASN A 113 18.66 6.21 -9.38
N PHE A 114 18.02 5.05 -9.58
CA PHE A 114 18.07 4.33 -10.85
C PHE A 114 16.73 3.66 -11.20
N ILE A 115 16.54 3.36 -12.49
CA ILE A 115 15.52 2.43 -12.98
C ILE A 115 16.22 1.09 -13.15
N GLY A 116 15.90 0.11 -12.31
CA GLY A 116 16.58 -1.18 -12.34
C GLY A 116 16.26 -2.07 -11.15
N THR A 117 17.02 -3.15 -11.05
CA THR A 117 16.92 -4.20 -10.03
C THR A 117 18.15 -4.14 -9.12
N THR A 118 17.99 -4.50 -7.85
CA THR A 118 19.11 -4.62 -6.89
C THR A 118 19.60 -6.06 -6.72
N ASP A 119 18.86 -7.01 -7.26
CA ASP A 119 19.09 -8.44 -7.21
C ASP A 119 19.53 -8.97 -8.58
N ASN A 120 19.91 -10.25 -8.62
CA ASN A 120 20.46 -10.90 -9.81
C ASN A 120 19.37 -11.28 -10.82
N VAL A 121 18.58 -10.30 -11.28
CA VAL A 121 17.49 -10.46 -12.25
C VAL A 121 17.51 -9.36 -13.31
N ALA A 122 17.09 -9.70 -14.53
CA ALA A 122 17.05 -8.80 -15.67
C ALA A 122 15.98 -7.69 -15.51
N LEU A 123 16.26 -6.52 -16.10
CA LEU A 123 15.30 -5.41 -16.21
C LEU A 123 14.56 -5.49 -17.55
N PHE A 124 13.22 -5.37 -17.55
CA PHE A 124 12.42 -5.35 -18.78
C PHE A 124 11.48 -4.15 -18.87
N PHE A 125 11.37 -3.60 -20.08
CA PHE A 125 10.41 -2.57 -20.46
C PHE A 125 9.27 -3.20 -21.27
N ARG A 126 8.05 -2.64 -21.18
CA ARG A 126 6.87 -3.18 -21.88
C ARG A 126 6.06 -2.11 -22.61
N VAL A 127 5.42 -2.52 -23.70
CA VAL A 127 4.38 -1.77 -24.44
C VAL A 127 3.25 -2.75 -24.72
N ASN A 128 2.00 -2.37 -24.42
CA ASN A 128 0.83 -3.27 -24.56
C ASN A 128 1.03 -4.65 -23.88
N ASN A 129 1.63 -4.64 -22.68
CA ASN A 129 1.99 -5.86 -21.93
C ASN A 129 2.94 -6.83 -22.68
N GLN A 130 3.60 -6.41 -23.75
CA GLN A 130 4.62 -7.16 -24.47
C GLN A 130 6.01 -6.59 -24.16
N LYS A 131 7.04 -7.44 -24.10
CA LYS A 131 8.44 -6.99 -23.94
C LYS A 131 8.76 -6.01 -25.07
N ALA A 132 9.24 -4.82 -24.71
CA ALA A 132 9.62 -3.76 -25.64
C ALA A 132 11.06 -3.28 -25.42
N GLY A 133 11.80 -3.96 -24.54
CA GLY A 133 13.20 -3.73 -24.26
C GLY A 133 13.61 -4.44 -22.97
N GLY A 134 14.90 -4.52 -22.73
CA GLY A 134 15.45 -5.08 -21.51
C GLY A 134 16.95 -5.26 -21.53
N ILE A 135 17.50 -5.35 -20.33
CA ILE A 135 18.92 -5.60 -20.04
C ILE A 135 18.97 -6.86 -19.18
N ASP A 136 19.48 -7.95 -19.76
CA ASP A 136 19.66 -9.23 -19.11
C ASP A 136 21.16 -9.50 -18.97
N HIS A 137 21.70 -9.32 -17.77
CA HIS A 137 23.11 -9.54 -17.48
C HIS A 137 23.47 -11.01 -17.27
N ILE A 138 22.49 -11.90 -17.11
CA ILE A 138 22.73 -13.33 -16.90
C ILE A 138 23.12 -13.97 -18.24
N LEU A 139 22.32 -13.71 -19.28
CA LEU A 139 22.58 -14.20 -20.64
C LEU A 139 23.32 -13.16 -21.50
N SER A 140 23.67 -12.00 -20.93
CA SER A 140 24.29 -10.87 -21.65
C SER A 140 23.47 -10.36 -22.84
N ASN A 141 22.14 -10.43 -22.77
CA ASN A 141 21.24 -10.00 -23.83
C ASN A 141 20.74 -8.57 -23.61
N THR A 142 20.73 -7.75 -24.66
CA THR A 142 20.15 -6.39 -24.64
C THR A 142 19.13 -6.21 -25.75
N SER A 143 17.96 -5.66 -25.42
CA SER A 143 16.89 -5.40 -26.39
C SER A 143 16.31 -3.99 -26.26
N LEU A 144 15.93 -3.39 -27.40
CA LEU A 144 15.16 -2.15 -27.46
C LEU A 144 14.21 -2.16 -28.67
N GLY A 145 12.90 -2.17 -28.41
CA GLY A 145 11.83 -2.12 -29.39
C GLY A 145 10.76 -3.21 -29.19
N TYR A 146 9.56 -2.99 -29.76
CA TYR A 146 8.37 -3.83 -29.53
C TYR A 146 8.61 -5.29 -29.93
N GLN A 147 8.52 -6.19 -28.96
CA GLN A 147 8.78 -7.63 -29.09
C GLN A 147 10.22 -8.01 -29.51
N ALA A 148 11.20 -7.10 -29.38
CA ALA A 148 12.61 -7.43 -29.58
C ALA A 148 13.08 -8.51 -28.59
N LEU A 149 13.76 -9.56 -29.10
CA LEU A 149 14.20 -10.74 -28.33
C LEU A 149 13.08 -11.37 -27.47
N ASN A 150 11.84 -11.39 -27.96
CA ASN A 150 10.73 -12.01 -27.23
C ASN A 150 10.70 -13.54 -27.37
N THR A 151 11.20 -14.09 -28.47
CA THR A 151 11.22 -15.53 -28.78
C THR A 151 12.56 -16.20 -28.53
N ASN A 152 13.63 -15.43 -28.29
CA ASN A 152 14.95 -15.97 -28.00
C ASN A 152 15.07 -16.27 -26.50
N ASN A 153 14.84 -17.53 -26.12
CA ASN A 153 14.83 -18.00 -24.73
C ASN A 153 16.09 -18.79 -24.33
N THR A 154 17.04 -18.99 -25.25
CA THR A 154 18.27 -19.78 -25.01
C THR A 154 19.53 -19.18 -25.66
N GLY A 155 19.43 -18.06 -26.38
CA GLY A 155 20.59 -17.40 -26.98
C GLY A 155 21.29 -16.48 -26.00
N ASP A 156 22.61 -16.45 -26.05
CA ASP A 156 23.47 -15.61 -25.20
C ASP A 156 24.14 -14.48 -26.01
N SER A 157 24.46 -13.38 -25.33
CA SER A 157 25.22 -12.24 -25.88
C SER A 157 24.57 -11.57 -27.10
N ASN A 158 23.24 -11.52 -27.16
CA ASN A 158 22.50 -10.94 -28.27
C ASN A 158 22.19 -9.46 -28.06
N ILE A 159 22.21 -8.70 -29.16
CA ILE A 159 21.68 -7.33 -29.22
C ILE A 159 20.56 -7.29 -30.26
N ALA A 160 19.38 -6.79 -29.87
CA ALA A 160 18.29 -6.54 -30.81
C ALA A 160 17.75 -5.12 -30.66
N ILE A 161 17.68 -4.40 -31.77
CA ILE A 161 17.14 -3.04 -31.84
C ILE A 161 16.10 -3.02 -32.96
N GLY A 162 14.92 -2.50 -32.68
CA GLY A 162 13.78 -2.48 -33.60
C GLY A 162 12.62 -3.35 -33.12
N SER A 163 11.58 -3.52 -33.93
CA SER A 163 10.43 -4.38 -33.60
C SER A 163 10.61 -5.78 -34.17
N PHE A 164 9.97 -6.78 -33.55
CA PHE A 164 9.71 -8.05 -34.22
C PHE A 164 8.86 -7.75 -35.46
N GLY A 165 9.45 -7.85 -36.64
CA GLY A 165 8.73 -7.80 -37.91
C GLY A 165 8.15 -9.18 -38.20
N SER A 166 6.88 -9.22 -38.61
CA SER A 166 6.30 -10.37 -39.29
C SER A 166 6.97 -10.61 -40.64
#